data_AF-A0A3B9USA6-F1
#
_entry.id   AF-A0A3B9USA6-F1
#
_cell.length_a   1.000
_cell.length_b   1.000
_cell.length_c   1.000
_cell.angle_alpha   90.00
_cell.angle_beta   90.00
_cell.angle_gamma   90.00
#
_symmetry.space_group_name_H-M   'P 1'
#
loop_
_entity.id
_entity.type
_entity.pdbx_description
1 polymer ?
#
loop_
_entity_poly.entity_id
_entity_poly.type
_entity_poly.pdbx_seq_one_letter_code
_entity_poly.pdbx_strand_id
1 'polypeptide(L)'
;MQALSYSRIRALDDGDFARTQRQRKVLETTLNKALKSDVTQLPKTISSIAPMLTTSLTKTEMMSLGTSVLKSGISLEQQRFPIDGYCKSEIIDDIWYLKFDEEETVNQMIDYLFFDIAPKPKDPLF
;
A
#
# COMPACT_ATOMS: atom_id res chain seq x y z
N MET A 1 10.98 -3.64 17.09
CA MET A 1 11.42 -2.36 16.48
C MET A 1 11.94 -2.50 15.04
N GLN A 2 12.46 -3.66 14.61
CA GLN A 2 13.09 -3.82 13.28
C GLN A 2 12.19 -3.47 12.08
N ALA A 3 10.95 -3.97 12.03
CA ALA A 3 10.04 -3.69 10.91
C ALA A 3 9.69 -2.20 10.78
N LEU A 4 9.47 -1.51 11.91
CA LEU A 4 9.22 -0.07 11.91
C LEU A 4 10.44 0.71 11.40
N SER A 5 11.64 0.37 11.87
CA SER A 5 12.87 0.99 11.40
C SER A 5 13.06 0.78 9.90
N TYR A 6 12.87 -0.46 9.41
CA TYR A 6 12.96 -0.81 7.99
C TYR A 6 12.01 0.02 7.11
N SER A 7 10.75 0.16 7.53
CA SER A 7 9.74 0.96 6.81
C SER A 7 9.97 2.48 6.83
N ARG A 8 10.88 2.99 7.67
CA ARG A 8 11.17 4.42 7.85
C ARG A 8 12.41 4.91 7.12
N ILE A 9 13.24 4.01 6.60
CA ILE A 9 14.47 4.35 5.88
C ILE A 9 14.12 5.18 4.63
N ARG A 10 14.68 6.40 4.54
CA ARG A 10 14.56 7.31 3.39
C ARG A 10 15.91 7.75 2.82
N ALA A 11 16.96 7.83 3.64
CA ALA A 11 18.27 8.37 3.25
C ALA A 11 19.13 7.41 2.40
N LEU A 12 18.59 6.25 2.01
CA LEU A 12 19.28 5.23 1.21
C LEU A 12 18.53 5.03 -0.10
N ASP A 13 19.27 4.71 -1.15
CA ASP A 13 18.76 4.39 -2.50
C ASP A 13 17.92 5.54 -3.11
N ASP A 14 16.83 5.19 -3.78
CA ASP A 14 15.87 6.07 -4.47
C ASP A 14 14.89 6.79 -3.52
N GLY A 15 15.41 7.29 -2.40
CA GLY A 15 14.70 8.17 -1.48
C GLY A 15 13.34 7.64 -1.00
N ASP A 16 12.28 8.39 -1.32
CA ASP A 16 10.91 8.05 -0.93
C ASP A 16 10.30 6.90 -1.74
N PHE A 17 10.74 6.72 -2.99
CA PHE A 17 10.28 5.63 -3.84
C PHE A 17 10.74 4.27 -3.30
N ALA A 18 12.00 4.18 -2.85
CA ALA A 18 12.49 3.01 -2.13
C ALA A 18 11.77 2.81 -0.79
N ARG A 19 11.45 3.90 -0.07
CA ARG A 19 10.70 3.82 1.20
C ARG A 19 9.31 3.22 1.02
N THR A 20 8.55 3.67 0.02
CA THR A 20 7.21 3.12 -0.25
C THR A 20 7.29 1.66 -0.70
N GLN A 21 8.33 1.24 -1.43
CA GLN A 21 8.55 -0.17 -1.75
C GLN A 21 8.77 -1.01 -0.48
N ARG A 22 9.59 -0.55 0.47
CA ARG A 22 9.80 -1.25 1.75
C ARG A 22 8.52 -1.33 2.57
N GLN A 23 7.72 -0.27 2.60
CA GLN A 23 6.43 -0.26 3.28
C GLN A 23 5.46 -1.27 2.67
N ARG A 24 5.33 -1.29 1.34
CA ARG A 24 4.55 -2.32 0.64
C ARG A 24 5.04 -3.73 0.96
N LYS A 25 6.36 -3.93 1.03
CA LYS A 25 6.93 -5.24 1.39
C LYS A 25 6.54 -5.68 2.80
N VAL A 26 6.52 -4.76 3.76
CA VAL A 26 6.06 -5.06 5.13
C VAL A 26 4.57 -5.41 5.16
N LEU A 27 3.74 -4.69 4.42
CA LEU A 27 2.30 -4.98 4.30
C LEU A 27 2.05 -6.34 3.62
N GLU A 28 2.69 -6.59 2.48
CA GLU A 28 2.64 -7.87 1.76
C GLU A 28 3.04 -9.03 2.69
N THR A 29 4.16 -8.90 3.40
CA THR A 29 4.65 -9.96 4.29
C THR A 29 3.69 -10.19 5.45
N THR A 30 3.08 -9.13 5.98
CA THR A 30 2.08 -9.21 7.05
C THR A 30 0.81 -9.91 6.57
N LEU A 31 0.30 -9.52 5.38
CA LEU A 31 -0.87 -10.15 4.77
C LEU A 31 -0.60 -11.62 4.45
N ASN A 32 0.53 -11.95 3.84
CA ASN A 32 0.91 -13.33 3.53
C ASN A 32 1.00 -14.20 4.78
N LYS A 33 1.43 -13.64 5.92
CA LYS A 33 1.41 -14.35 7.20
C LYS A 33 -0.02 -14.54 7.72
N ALA A 34 -0.86 -13.51 7.59
CA ALA A 34 -2.27 -13.59 7.97
C ALA A 34 -3.01 -14.65 7.14
N LEU A 35 -2.80 -14.68 5.82
CA LEU A 35 -3.40 -15.64 4.89
C LEU A 35 -3.05 -17.10 5.19
N LYS A 36 -1.88 -17.34 5.81
CA LYS A 36 -1.43 -18.67 6.25
C LYS A 36 -1.86 -19.01 7.69
N SER A 37 -2.53 -18.10 8.38
CA SER A 37 -2.98 -18.31 9.76
C SER A 37 -4.33 -19.03 9.79
N ASP A 38 -4.58 -19.78 10.85
CA ASP A 38 -5.87 -20.42 11.09
C ASP A 38 -6.97 -19.35 11.30
N VAL A 39 -8.10 -19.51 10.61
CA VAL A 39 -9.27 -18.61 10.71
C VAL A 39 -9.78 -18.44 12.14
N THR A 40 -9.59 -19.44 13.01
CA THR A 40 -9.93 -19.38 14.43
C THR A 40 -9.11 -18.36 15.21
N GLN A 41 -7.95 -17.93 14.69
CA GLN A 41 -7.14 -16.88 15.31
C GLN A 41 -7.66 -15.47 15.02
N LEU A 42 -8.55 -15.30 14.04
CA LEU A 42 -9.01 -14.00 13.58
C LEU A 42 -9.67 -13.15 14.70
N PRO A 43 -10.55 -13.68 15.57
CA PRO A 43 -11.13 -12.90 16.67
C PRO A 43 -10.09 -12.38 17.65
N LYS A 44 -9.09 -13.20 17.98
CA LYS A 44 -7.98 -12.83 18.88
C LYS A 44 -7.11 -11.75 18.24
N THR A 45 -6.76 -11.93 16.97
CA THR A 45 -5.98 -10.95 16.20
C THR A 45 -6.69 -9.60 16.16
N ILE A 46 -7.96 -9.56 15.75
CA ILE A 46 -8.75 -8.32 15.67
C ILE A 46 -8.87 -7.66 17.05
N SER A 47 -9.15 -8.43 18.10
CA SER A 47 -9.24 -7.88 19.46
C SER A 47 -7.93 -7.26 19.94
N SER A 48 -6.79 -7.81 19.51
CA SER A 48 -5.47 -7.27 19.86
C SER A 48 -5.12 -5.99 19.11
N ILE A 49 -5.47 -5.89 17.82
CA ILE A 49 -5.09 -4.75 16.98
C ILE A 49 -6.11 -3.62 16.98
N ALA A 50 -7.40 -3.89 17.21
CA ALA A 50 -8.47 -2.88 17.15
C ALA A 50 -8.21 -1.66 18.04
N PRO A 51 -7.68 -1.78 19.28
CA PRO A 51 -7.33 -0.62 20.10
C PRO A 51 -6.21 0.27 19.53
N MET A 52 -5.44 -0.24 18.56
CA MET A 52 -4.34 0.48 17.90
C MET A 52 -4.77 1.12 16.57
N LEU A 53 -6.04 0.94 16.17
CA LEU A 53 -6.56 1.40 14.89
C LEU A 53 -7.53 2.57 15.08
N THR A 54 -7.46 3.54 14.17
CA THR A 54 -8.52 4.52 13.97
C THR A 54 -9.21 4.17 12.65
N THR A 55 -10.47 3.76 12.71
CA THR A 55 -11.23 3.26 11.55
C THR A 55 -12.73 3.36 11.82
N SER A 56 -13.52 3.46 10.73
CA SER A 56 -14.98 3.37 10.78
C SER A 56 -15.49 1.93 10.81
N LEU A 57 -14.63 0.93 10.57
CA LEU A 57 -15.02 -0.47 10.61
C LEU A 57 -15.32 -0.91 12.03
N THR A 58 -16.48 -1.52 12.21
CA THR A 58 -16.82 -2.28 13.42
C THR A 58 -16.02 -3.58 13.48
N LYS A 59 -15.88 -4.16 14.69
CA LYS A 59 -15.24 -5.47 14.86
C LYS A 59 -15.91 -6.57 14.03
N THR A 60 -17.24 -6.50 13.87
CA THR A 60 -18.01 -7.45 13.05
C THR A 60 -17.67 -7.33 11.56
N GLU A 61 -17.54 -6.11 11.05
CA GLU A 61 -17.10 -5.88 9.66
C GLU A 61 -15.67 -6.36 9.43
N MET A 62 -14.75 -6.09 10.37
CA MET A 62 -13.38 -6.62 10.30
C MET A 62 -13.36 -8.15 10.26
N MET A 63 -14.18 -8.81 11.10
CA MET A 63 -14.31 -10.27 11.12
C MET A 63 -14.85 -10.81 9.78
N SER A 64 -15.87 -10.17 9.23
CA SER A 64 -16.48 -10.55 7.95
C SER A 64 -15.49 -10.41 6.79
N LEU A 65 -14.80 -9.26 6.71
CA LEU A 65 -13.77 -8.99 5.71
C LEU A 65 -12.60 -9.98 5.80
N GLY A 66 -12.05 -10.16 7.01
CA GLY A 66 -10.93 -11.08 7.22
C GLY A 66 -11.28 -12.53 6.89
N THR A 67 -12.50 -12.97 7.22
CA THR A 67 -12.97 -14.33 6.86
C THR A 67 -13.13 -14.50 5.36
N SER A 68 -13.67 -13.48 4.66
CA SER A 68 -13.82 -13.49 3.21
C SER A 68 -12.47 -13.59 2.51
N VAL A 69 -11.50 -12.79 2.95
CA VAL A 69 -10.13 -12.77 2.40
C VAL A 69 -9.39 -14.09 2.65
N LEU A 70 -9.53 -14.71 3.83
CA LEU A 70 -8.89 -15.99 4.12
C LEU A 70 -9.43 -17.13 3.25
N LYS A 71 -10.70 -17.05 2.84
CA LYS A 71 -11.37 -18.08 2.02
C LYS A 71 -11.25 -17.85 0.52
N SER A 72 -10.94 -16.62 0.09
CA SER A 72 -10.99 -16.24 -1.33
C SER A 72 -9.80 -16.74 -2.15
N GLY A 73 -8.69 -17.15 -1.51
CA GLY A 73 -7.48 -17.55 -2.23
C GLY A 73 -6.87 -16.41 -3.07
N ILE A 74 -7.04 -15.16 -2.63
CA ILE A 74 -6.59 -13.98 -3.36
C ILE A 74 -5.10 -14.01 -3.68
N SER A 75 -4.75 -13.53 -4.86
CA SER A 75 -3.40 -13.08 -5.18
C SER A 75 -3.28 -11.60 -4.79
N LEU A 76 -2.16 -11.21 -4.18
CA LEU A 76 -1.90 -9.81 -3.88
C LEU A 76 -1.25 -9.15 -5.10
N GLU A 77 -1.89 -8.08 -5.58
CA GLU A 77 -1.31 -7.16 -6.55
C GLU A 77 -0.99 -5.83 -5.88
N GLN A 78 0.04 -5.15 -6.38
CA GLN A 78 0.47 -3.86 -5.84
C GLN A 78 0.91 -2.92 -6.96
N GLN A 79 0.58 -1.65 -6.80
CA GLN A 79 1.04 -0.58 -7.67
C GLN A 79 1.35 0.67 -6.83
N ARG A 80 2.21 1.56 -7.34
CA ARG A 80 2.53 2.86 -6.74
C ARG A 80 2.18 3.96 -7.73
N PHE A 81 1.25 4.84 -7.35
CA PHE A 81 0.94 6.04 -8.10
C PHE A 81 1.54 7.29 -7.42
N PRO A 82 1.94 8.32 -8.18
CA PRO A 82 2.05 8.32 -9.64
C PRO A 82 3.12 7.35 -10.16
N ILE A 83 2.91 6.84 -11.37
CA ILE A 83 3.86 5.92 -12.03
C ILE A 83 5.13 6.69 -12.44
N ASP A 84 6.25 5.98 -12.54
CA ASP A 84 7.50 6.55 -13.07
C ASP A 84 7.28 7.20 -14.44
N GLY A 85 7.84 8.40 -14.60
CA GLY A 85 7.70 9.23 -15.80
C GLY A 85 6.38 10.01 -15.90
N TYR A 86 5.49 9.90 -14.91
CA TYR A 86 4.26 10.70 -14.76
C TYR A 86 4.31 11.67 -13.58
N CYS A 87 5.45 11.75 -12.89
CA CYS A 87 5.67 12.70 -11.82
C CYS A 87 7.09 13.28 -11.89
N LYS A 88 7.25 14.49 -11.37
CA LYS A 88 8.51 15.21 -11.28
C LYS A 88 8.61 15.98 -9.96
N SER A 89 9.83 16.19 -9.49
CA SER A 89 10.06 17.04 -8.32
C SER A 89 9.93 18.52 -8.67
N GLU A 90 9.30 19.28 -7.78
CA GLU A 90 9.22 20.75 -7.86
C GLU A 90 9.45 21.33 -6.46
N ILE A 91 10.22 22.40 -6.35
CA ILE A 91 10.38 23.14 -5.09
C ILE A 91 9.59 24.44 -5.22
N ILE A 92 8.64 24.65 -4.31
CA ILE A 92 7.80 25.84 -4.23
C ILE A 92 7.93 26.36 -2.81
N ASP A 93 8.35 27.62 -2.65
CA ASP A 93 8.55 28.27 -1.35
C ASP A 93 9.40 27.42 -0.38
N ASP A 94 10.54 26.92 -0.86
CA ASP A 94 11.47 26.03 -0.15
C ASP A 94 10.90 24.67 0.31
N ILE A 95 9.70 24.30 -0.16
CA ILE A 95 9.07 23.01 0.12
C ILE A 95 9.16 22.12 -1.12
N TRP A 96 9.59 20.87 -0.92
CA TRP A 96 9.64 19.86 -1.96
C TRP A 96 8.26 19.24 -2.19
N TYR A 97 7.82 19.21 -3.44
CA TYR A 97 6.59 18.58 -3.91
C TYR A 97 6.90 17.54 -4.98
N LEU A 98 6.08 16.49 -5.02
CA LEU A 98 5.99 15.59 -6.16
C LEU A 98 4.79 16.04 -7.00
N LYS A 99 5.04 16.71 -8.13
CA LYS A 99 3.98 17.11 -9.06
C LYS A 99 3.68 16.01 -10.06
N PHE A 100 2.41 15.87 -10.39
CA PHE A 100 1.89 14.91 -11.34
C PHE A 100 0.60 15.45 -11.96
N ASP A 101 0.16 14.83 -13.05
CA ASP A 101 -1.15 15.08 -13.64
C ASP A 101 -2.20 14.25 -12.90
N GLU A 102 -3.11 14.92 -12.20
CA GLU A 102 -4.14 14.27 -11.38
C GLU A 102 -5.13 13.47 -12.23
N GLU A 103 -5.57 14.02 -13.37
CA GLU A 103 -6.54 13.37 -14.24
C GLU A 103 -5.96 12.10 -14.85
N GLU A 104 -4.74 12.18 -15.38
CA GLU A 104 -4.01 11.02 -15.92
C GLU A 104 -3.78 9.97 -14.82
N THR A 105 -3.39 10.37 -13.62
CA THR A 105 -3.17 9.44 -12.50
C THR A 105 -4.46 8.76 -12.07
N VAL A 106 -5.58 9.49 -12.04
CA VAL A 106 -6.91 8.93 -11.74
C VAL A 106 -7.32 7.92 -12.80
N ASN A 107 -7.13 8.22 -14.09
CA ASN A 107 -7.44 7.29 -15.17
C ASN A 107 -6.62 5.99 -15.04
N GLN A 108 -5.31 6.10 -14.75
CA GLN A 108 -4.46 4.93 -14.51
C GLN A 108 -4.89 4.11 -13.29
N MET A 109 -5.38 4.76 -12.23
CA MET A 109 -5.93 4.07 -11.06
C MET A 109 -7.24 3.34 -11.39
N ILE A 110 -8.13 3.96 -12.17
CA ILE A 110 -9.39 3.34 -12.60
C ILE A 110 -9.11 2.12 -13.47
N ASP A 111 -8.24 2.27 -14.47
CA ASP A 111 -7.78 1.20 -15.36
C ASP A 111 -7.19 0.02 -14.57
N TYR A 112 -6.36 0.31 -13.58
CA TYR A 112 -5.76 -0.71 -12.71
C TYR A 112 -6.78 -1.41 -11.81
N LEU A 113 -7.72 -0.68 -11.21
CA LEU A 113 -8.64 -1.24 -10.21
C LEU A 113 -9.89 -1.90 -10.79
N PHE A 114 -10.38 -1.45 -11.95
CA PHE A 114 -11.69 -1.86 -12.47
C PHE A 114 -11.62 -2.56 -13.83
N PHE A 115 -10.52 -2.44 -14.56
CA PHE A 115 -10.38 -3.01 -15.90
C PHE A 115 -9.19 -3.97 -16.03
N ASP A 116 -8.45 -4.22 -14.93
CA ASP A 116 -7.25 -5.07 -14.89
C ASP A 116 -6.16 -4.62 -15.89
N ILE A 117 -6.07 -3.31 -16.14
CA ILE A 117 -5.08 -2.72 -17.05
C ILE A 117 -3.94 -2.14 -16.22
N ALA A 118 -2.80 -2.83 -16.21
CA ALA A 118 -1.61 -2.33 -15.53
C ALA A 118 -1.05 -1.08 -16.22
N PRO A 119 -0.76 0.01 -15.49
CA PRO A 119 -0.22 1.21 -16.09
C PRO A 119 1.24 0.99 -16.50
N LYS A 120 1.66 1.65 -17.57
CA LYS A 120 3.00 1.49 -18.15
C LYS A 120 3.89 2.66 -17.73
N PRO A 121 5.06 2.43 -17.12
CA PRO A 121 5.99 3.50 -16.80
C PRO A 121 6.58 4.12 -18.08
N LYS A 122 6.96 5.39 -17.96
CA LYS A 122 7.79 6.11 -18.93
C LYS A 122 9.18 6.33 -18.33
N ASP A 123 10.07 6.92 -19.11
CA ASP A 123 11.37 7.37 -18.60
C ASP A 123 11.15 8.30 -17.38
N PRO A 124 11.81 8.04 -16.24
CA PRO A 124 11.69 8.88 -15.06
C PRO A 124 12.04 10.35 -15.34
N LEU A 125 11.29 11.27 -14.73
CA LEU A 125 11.49 12.73 -14.89
C LEU A 125 12.32 13.33 -13.74
N PHE A 126 13.06 12.50 -13.01
CA PHE A 126 13.86 12.88 -11.84
C PHE A 126 15.29 12.36 -11.94
#